data_AF-A0AAD9S1S8-F1
#
_entry.id   AF-A0AAD9S1S8-F1
#
_cell.length_a   1.000
_cell.length_b   1.000
_cell.length_c   1.000
_cell.angle_alpha   90.00
_cell.angle_beta   90.00
_cell.angle_gamma   90.00
#
_symmetry.space_group_name_H-M   'P 1'
#
loop_
_entity.id
_entity.type
_entity.pdbx_description
1 polymer ?
#
loop_
_entity_poly.entity_id
_entity_poly.type
_entity_poly.pdbx_seq_one_letter_code
_entity_poly.pdbx_strand_id
1 'polypeptide(L)'
;MSSQIVVIGAGVTGLSCAIQLQEAGHAAGAVTIIAKDFPTPFALIDPKAQVNFTSPWGGAHNRWVPPPGAGQAQPNDLRDHRLALATFRRMRSLQGSNSEAGITFMKGIEYLEKPAPEYQALVRESGEGSAKDLGLEGFRVLEKSELPDDKISLGFEYDTWCVNPMVYCSFLLNRFVFRGGRILRREISRPEEVFEMRDLGGPVKAVVNASGMGFDDPNSFIIRGQTCLVANLCPETVTRQNADGSWTFCVPRNFEGGTIIGGTKEPNSWDTEPSLQVREKLIRAFVATHPKIADESGSVRVLKDVVGRRPARHGGARLESEEVAPGKTVVHAYGLGGRGYELSWGVAETVQKLVDEASQTKARI
;
A
#
# COMPACT_ATOMS: atom_id res chain seq x y z
N MET A 1 13.37 12.06 31.38
CA MET A 1 12.87 11.03 30.44
C MET A 1 12.74 11.67 29.08
N SER A 2 13.10 10.98 28.00
CA SER A 2 12.97 11.49 26.64
C SER A 2 11.49 11.54 26.24
N SER A 3 11.06 12.64 25.59
CA SER A 3 9.69 12.76 25.08
C SER A 3 9.41 11.68 24.03
N GLN A 4 8.20 11.15 24.04
CA GLN A 4 7.79 10.02 23.20
C GLN A 4 7.03 10.49 21.96
N ILE A 5 7.25 9.79 20.85
CA ILE A 5 6.42 9.82 19.66
C ILE A 5 5.74 8.45 19.55
N VAL A 6 4.43 8.45 19.44
CA VAL A 6 3.66 7.20 19.37
C VAL A 6 3.05 7.04 17.99
N VAL A 7 3.24 5.89 17.35
CA VAL A 7 2.58 5.53 16.10
C VAL A 7 1.45 4.55 16.40
N ILE A 8 0.23 4.93 16.04
CA ILE A 8 -0.94 4.07 16.14
C ILE A 8 -1.06 3.25 14.85
N GLY A 9 -1.07 1.93 15.01
CA GLY A 9 -1.23 0.97 13.92
C GLY A 9 0.10 0.35 13.48
N ALA A 10 0.11 -0.97 13.29
CA ALA A 10 1.27 -1.74 12.83
C ALA A 10 1.06 -2.29 11.41
N GLY A 11 0.25 -1.61 10.60
CA GLY A 11 0.18 -1.85 9.16
C GLY A 11 1.39 -1.27 8.43
N VAL A 12 1.47 -1.46 7.12
CA VAL A 12 2.62 -0.95 6.32
C VAL A 12 2.86 0.55 6.52
N THR A 13 1.79 1.36 6.60
CA THR A 13 1.91 2.81 6.83
C THR A 13 2.54 3.11 8.19
N GLY A 14 2.03 2.49 9.26
CA GLY A 14 2.54 2.72 10.61
C GLY A 14 3.97 2.23 10.79
N LEU A 15 4.30 1.05 10.25
CA LEU A 15 5.65 0.49 10.28
C LEU A 15 6.66 1.38 9.54
N SER A 16 6.32 1.84 8.33
CA SER A 16 7.17 2.76 7.56
C SER A 16 7.36 4.09 8.29
N CYS A 17 6.28 4.67 8.85
CA CYS A 17 6.36 5.91 9.64
C CYS A 17 7.26 5.75 10.87
N ALA A 18 7.10 4.67 11.63
CA ALA A 18 7.88 4.42 12.84
C ALA A 18 9.38 4.27 12.54
N ILE A 19 9.74 3.58 11.47
CA ILE A 19 11.15 3.45 11.04
C ILE A 19 11.70 4.79 10.52
N GLN A 20 10.93 5.53 9.73
CA GLN A 20 11.35 6.84 9.24
C GLN A 20 11.65 7.80 10.41
N LEU A 21 10.80 7.79 11.44
CA LEU A 21 11.02 8.58 12.66
C LEU A 21 12.29 8.15 13.41
N GLN A 22 12.59 6.85 13.48
CA GLN A 22 13.87 6.39 14.05
C GLN A 22 15.07 6.88 13.22
N GLU A 23 14.97 6.86 11.89
CA GLU A 23 16.05 7.29 10.99
C GLU A 23 16.27 8.80 11.00
N ALA A 24 15.27 9.59 11.40
CA ALA A 24 15.35 11.05 11.56
C ALA A 24 16.14 11.50 12.80
N GLY A 25 16.68 10.57 13.60
CA GLY A 25 17.56 10.88 14.72
C GLY A 25 16.85 11.15 16.05
N HIS A 26 15.57 10.79 16.18
CA HIS A 26 14.93 10.72 17.50
C HIS A 26 15.66 9.69 18.37
N ALA A 27 15.78 9.97 19.68
CA ALA A 27 16.53 9.11 20.59
C ALA A 27 16.06 7.65 20.55
N ALA A 28 16.98 6.70 20.72
CA ALA A 28 16.63 5.29 20.84
C ALA A 28 15.58 5.09 21.96
N GLY A 29 14.51 4.34 21.67
CA GLY A 29 13.41 4.15 22.61
C GLY A 29 12.42 5.31 22.73
N ALA A 30 12.55 6.39 21.93
CA ALA A 30 11.59 7.50 21.89
C ALA A 30 10.39 7.24 20.98
N VAL A 31 10.44 6.20 20.12
CA VAL A 31 9.36 5.83 19.21
C VAL A 31 8.70 4.54 19.70
N THR A 32 7.38 4.60 19.89
CA THR A 32 6.57 3.44 20.29
C THR A 32 5.47 3.17 19.27
N ILE A 33 5.29 1.92 18.84
CA ILE A 33 4.12 1.50 18.07
C ILE A 33 3.07 0.94 19.04
N ILE A 34 1.84 1.43 18.96
CA ILE A 34 0.68 0.87 19.65
C ILE A 34 -0.31 0.36 18.60
N ALA A 35 -0.67 -0.91 18.68
CA ALA A 35 -1.63 -1.49 17.73
C ALA A 35 -2.40 -2.66 18.34
N LYS A 36 -3.64 -2.86 17.85
CA LYS A 36 -4.44 -4.05 18.13
C LYS A 36 -3.83 -5.28 17.47
N ASP A 37 -3.55 -5.15 16.18
CA ASP A 37 -3.04 -6.21 15.31
C ASP A 37 -1.60 -5.90 14.88
N PHE A 38 -0.80 -6.95 14.77
CA PHE A 38 0.60 -6.88 14.33
C PHE A 38 0.83 -7.86 13.17
N PRO A 39 1.89 -7.66 12.37
CA PRO A 39 2.31 -8.63 11.36
C PRO A 39 2.45 -10.05 11.96
N THR A 40 1.71 -11.00 11.40
CA THR A 40 1.72 -12.42 11.78
C THR A 40 1.62 -13.26 10.52
N PRO A 41 2.29 -14.42 10.40
CA PRO A 41 2.21 -15.28 9.21
C PRO A 41 0.79 -15.52 8.70
N PHE A 42 0.63 -15.65 7.39
CA PHE A 42 -0.70 -15.77 6.74
C PHE A 42 -1.50 -17.01 7.13
N ALA A 43 -0.84 -18.05 7.63
CA ALA A 43 -1.48 -19.24 8.17
C ALA A 43 -2.10 -19.03 9.55
N LEU A 44 -1.66 -18.00 10.29
CA LEU A 44 -2.06 -17.73 11.67
C LEU A 44 -2.99 -16.52 11.82
N ILE A 45 -3.20 -15.77 10.73
CA ILE A 45 -4.12 -14.63 10.74
C ILE A 45 -5.57 -15.12 10.67
N ASP A 46 -6.39 -14.72 11.64
CA ASP A 46 -7.84 -14.91 11.60
C ASP A 46 -8.44 -13.94 10.55
N PRO A 47 -8.95 -14.46 9.41
CA PRO A 47 -9.45 -13.61 8.33
C PRO A 47 -10.71 -12.84 8.68
N LYS A 48 -11.49 -13.28 9.68
CA LYS A 48 -12.72 -12.60 10.10
C LYS A 48 -12.40 -11.55 11.16
N ALA A 49 -11.67 -11.93 12.20
CA ALA A 49 -11.33 -11.00 13.29
C ALA A 49 -10.39 -9.87 12.82
N GLN A 50 -9.52 -10.13 11.84
CA GLN A 50 -8.50 -9.19 11.37
C GLN A 50 -8.76 -8.68 9.94
N VAL A 51 -10.00 -8.79 9.43
CA VAL A 51 -10.36 -8.30 8.07
C VAL A 51 -10.02 -6.82 7.84
N ASN A 52 -10.06 -6.02 8.92
CA ASN A 52 -9.74 -4.59 8.90
C ASN A 52 -8.26 -4.29 9.17
N PHE A 53 -7.43 -5.27 9.57
CA PHE A 53 -5.97 -5.13 9.54
C PHE A 53 -5.51 -5.43 8.11
N THR A 54 -5.46 -4.38 7.28
CA THR A 54 -5.52 -4.55 5.81
C THR A 54 -4.22 -4.97 5.15
N SER A 55 -3.09 -4.73 5.79
CA SER A 55 -1.77 -4.92 5.19
C SER A 55 -1.50 -6.38 4.75
N PRO A 56 -1.86 -7.42 5.53
CA PRO A 56 -1.73 -8.82 5.11
C PRO A 56 -2.57 -9.25 3.89
N TRP A 57 -3.68 -8.54 3.60
CA TRP A 57 -4.62 -8.92 2.55
C TRP A 57 -4.27 -8.37 1.16
N GLY A 58 -3.30 -7.46 1.08
CA GLY A 58 -2.86 -6.86 -0.17
C GLY A 58 -2.18 -7.84 -1.12
N GLY A 59 -1.98 -7.43 -2.37
CA GLY A 59 -1.16 -8.15 -3.33
C GLY A 59 0.27 -8.39 -2.79
N ALA A 60 1.14 -7.39 -2.67
CA ALA A 60 0.99 -5.98 -3.07
C ALA A 60 2.12 -5.59 -4.05
N HIS A 61 1.85 -4.66 -4.96
CA HIS A 61 2.83 -4.17 -5.93
C HIS A 61 2.79 -2.65 -6.05
N ASN A 62 3.80 -2.10 -6.71
CA ASN A 62 3.70 -0.77 -7.29
C ASN A 62 2.96 -0.87 -8.64
N ARG A 63 1.86 -0.14 -8.77
CA ARG A 63 1.18 0.02 -10.05
C ARG A 63 1.00 1.51 -10.27
N TRP A 64 1.66 2.04 -11.29
CA TRP A 64 1.57 3.47 -11.58
C TRP A 64 0.13 3.83 -11.94
N VAL A 65 -0.47 4.71 -11.14
CA VAL A 65 -1.73 5.38 -11.45
C VAL A 65 -1.36 6.77 -11.95
N PRO A 66 -1.28 7.00 -13.28
CA PRO A 66 -0.90 8.30 -13.81
C PRO A 66 -1.92 9.36 -13.34
N PRO A 67 -1.47 10.54 -12.89
CA PRO A 67 -2.38 11.64 -12.61
C PRO A 67 -3.21 12.01 -13.84
N PRO A 68 -4.45 12.50 -13.67
CA PRO A 68 -5.21 13.06 -14.78
C PRO A 68 -4.42 14.17 -15.49
N GLY A 69 -4.73 14.42 -16.77
CA GLY A 69 -4.03 15.44 -17.56
C GLY A 69 -4.19 16.88 -17.03
N ALA A 70 -3.40 17.79 -17.60
CA ALA A 70 -3.37 19.22 -17.27
C ALA A 70 -4.78 19.82 -17.13
N GLY A 71 -5.04 20.47 -15.99
CA GLY A 71 -6.32 21.12 -15.68
C GLY A 71 -7.41 20.19 -15.09
N GLN A 72 -7.18 18.87 -15.05
CA GLN A 72 -8.10 17.91 -14.41
C GLN A 72 -7.51 17.29 -13.12
N ALA A 73 -6.18 17.23 -13.02
CA ALA A 73 -5.51 16.72 -11.82
C ALA A 73 -5.87 17.54 -10.59
N GLN A 74 -6.31 16.84 -9.55
CA GLN A 74 -6.49 17.42 -8.23
C GLN A 74 -5.13 17.48 -7.51
N PRO A 75 -4.96 18.37 -6.52
CA PRO A 75 -3.73 18.44 -5.74
C PRO A 75 -3.30 17.09 -5.14
N ASN A 76 -4.26 16.26 -4.76
CA ASN A 76 -4.00 14.91 -4.22
C ASN A 76 -3.44 13.94 -5.27
N ASP A 77 -3.82 14.06 -6.55
CA ASP A 77 -3.32 13.16 -7.59
C ASP A 77 -1.81 13.37 -7.79
N LEU A 78 -1.40 14.64 -7.88
CA LEU A 78 0.01 15.02 -8.01
C LEU A 78 0.81 14.73 -6.74
N ARG A 79 0.21 14.94 -5.56
CA ARG A 79 0.81 14.56 -4.28
C ARG A 79 1.07 13.06 -4.25
N ASP A 80 0.06 12.25 -4.50
CA ASP A 80 0.15 10.80 -4.38
C ASP A 80 1.15 10.22 -5.40
N HIS A 81 1.24 10.77 -6.61
CA HIS A 81 2.29 10.40 -7.57
C HIS A 81 3.70 10.65 -7.04
N ARG A 82 3.95 11.81 -6.39
CA ARG A 82 5.24 12.10 -5.76
C ARG A 82 5.55 11.14 -4.61
N LEU A 83 4.55 10.78 -3.81
CA LEU A 83 4.71 9.81 -2.72
C LEU A 83 5.01 8.40 -3.25
N ALA A 84 4.40 8.02 -4.38
CA ALA A 84 4.68 6.76 -5.07
C ALA A 84 6.12 6.71 -5.59
N LEU A 85 6.62 7.78 -6.22
CA LEU A 85 8.01 7.90 -6.67
C LEU A 85 9.01 7.80 -5.51
N ALA A 86 8.76 8.49 -4.40
CA ALA A 86 9.59 8.40 -3.20
C ALA A 86 9.62 6.96 -2.67
N THR A 87 8.45 6.31 -2.62
CA THR A 87 8.33 4.92 -2.19
C THR A 87 9.08 3.97 -3.13
N PHE A 88 8.95 4.12 -4.44
CA PHE A 88 9.66 3.29 -5.42
C PHE A 88 11.18 3.31 -5.22
N ARG A 89 11.76 4.51 -5.05
CA ARG A 89 13.20 4.66 -4.76
C ARG A 89 13.60 4.00 -3.45
N ARG A 90 12.79 4.18 -2.40
CA ARG A 90 13.04 3.59 -1.09
C ARG A 90 12.96 2.06 -1.13
N MET A 91 11.99 1.50 -1.86
CA MET A 91 11.86 0.05 -2.06
C MET A 91 13.07 -0.53 -2.79
N ARG A 92 13.60 0.18 -3.79
CA ARG A 92 14.84 -0.22 -4.48
C ARG A 92 16.05 -0.24 -3.55
N SER A 93 16.20 0.80 -2.74
CA SER A 93 17.27 0.86 -1.74
C SER A 93 17.18 -0.26 -0.70
N LEU A 94 15.97 -0.55 -0.20
CA LEU A 94 15.73 -1.63 0.75
C LEU A 94 16.03 -2.99 0.14
N GLN A 95 15.55 -3.27 -1.07
CA GLN A 95 15.80 -4.53 -1.76
C GLN A 95 17.30 -4.74 -2.05
N GLY A 96 18.01 -3.69 -2.47
CA GLY A 96 19.45 -3.76 -2.76
C GLY A 96 20.34 -3.98 -1.53
N SER A 97 19.83 -3.71 -0.31
CA SER A 97 20.60 -3.85 0.94
C SER A 97 20.05 -4.90 1.91
N ASN A 98 18.86 -5.46 1.66
CA ASN A 98 18.17 -6.40 2.54
C ASN A 98 17.41 -7.43 1.68
N SER A 99 18.11 -8.50 1.27
CA SER A 99 17.53 -9.56 0.44
C SER A 99 16.34 -10.27 1.10
N GLU A 100 16.27 -10.24 2.43
CA GLU A 100 15.24 -10.82 3.27
C GLU A 100 13.98 -9.94 3.40
N ALA A 101 13.99 -8.72 2.84
CA ALA A 101 12.87 -7.79 2.98
C ALA A 101 11.59 -8.26 2.26
N GLY A 102 11.63 -9.32 1.47
CA GLY A 102 10.44 -9.80 0.76
C GLY A 102 10.04 -8.91 -0.43
N ILE A 103 10.96 -8.09 -0.95
CA ILE A 103 10.75 -7.20 -2.09
C ILE A 103 11.33 -7.84 -3.35
N THR A 104 10.62 -7.80 -4.47
CA THR A 104 11.12 -8.30 -5.76
C THR A 104 10.84 -7.27 -6.85
N PHE A 105 11.89 -6.76 -7.49
CA PHE A 105 11.75 -5.93 -8.69
C PHE A 105 11.53 -6.81 -9.92
N MET A 106 10.61 -6.38 -10.79
CA MET A 106 10.17 -7.11 -11.98
C MET A 106 9.50 -6.16 -12.97
N LYS A 107 9.04 -6.69 -14.11
CA LYS A 107 8.20 -5.94 -15.03
C LYS A 107 6.74 -5.93 -14.58
N GLY A 108 6.10 -4.79 -14.79
CA GLY A 108 4.64 -4.67 -14.75
C GLY A 108 4.11 -4.44 -16.15
N ILE A 109 3.08 -5.17 -16.53
CA ILE A 109 2.40 -5.10 -17.84
C ILE A 109 0.96 -4.62 -17.64
N GLU A 110 0.54 -3.68 -18.50
CA GLU A 110 -0.81 -3.16 -18.57
C GLU A 110 -1.40 -3.42 -19.95
N TYR A 111 -2.63 -3.93 -19.98
CA TYR A 111 -3.43 -4.10 -21.18
C TYR A 111 -4.74 -3.31 -21.05
N LEU A 112 -4.95 -2.33 -21.93
CA LEU A 112 -6.09 -1.41 -21.87
C LEU A 112 -6.92 -1.51 -23.15
N GLU A 113 -8.18 -1.94 -23.03
CA GLU A 113 -9.11 -1.93 -24.18
C GLU A 113 -9.56 -0.52 -24.54
N LYS A 114 -9.78 0.34 -23.53
CA LYS A 114 -10.22 1.74 -23.68
C LYS A 114 -9.39 2.67 -22.78
N PRO A 115 -8.13 2.98 -23.14
CA PRO A 115 -7.25 3.79 -22.30
C PRO A 115 -7.79 5.21 -22.11
N ALA A 116 -7.85 5.66 -20.85
CA ALA A 116 -8.17 7.04 -20.51
C ALA A 116 -7.06 8.02 -20.95
N PRO A 117 -7.34 9.33 -21.07
CA PRO A 117 -6.38 10.32 -21.61
C PRO A 117 -5.01 10.32 -20.91
N GLU A 118 -4.97 10.10 -19.60
CA GLU A 118 -3.74 10.02 -18.80
C GLU A 118 -2.87 8.81 -19.16
N TYR A 119 -3.47 7.67 -19.54
CA TYR A 119 -2.72 6.51 -20.03
C TYR A 119 -2.26 6.72 -21.48
N GLN A 120 -3.04 7.41 -22.29
CA GLN A 120 -2.63 7.81 -23.64
C GLN A 120 -1.48 8.84 -23.60
N ALA A 121 -1.40 9.65 -22.55
CA ALA A 121 -0.29 10.60 -22.39
C ALA A 121 1.05 9.88 -22.16
N LEU A 122 1.04 8.71 -21.52
CA LEU A 122 2.26 7.95 -21.18
C LEU A 122 3.13 7.65 -22.40
N VAL A 123 2.52 7.36 -23.56
CA VAL A 123 3.25 6.95 -24.77
C VAL A 123 3.93 8.10 -25.50
N ARG A 124 3.69 9.35 -25.08
CA ARG A 124 4.36 10.51 -25.65
C ARG A 124 5.86 10.44 -25.34
N GLU A 125 6.70 10.82 -26.29
CA GLU A 125 8.16 10.85 -26.11
C GLU A 125 8.59 11.80 -24.98
N SER A 126 7.88 12.90 -24.82
CA SER A 126 8.11 13.91 -23.78
C SER A 126 6.85 14.75 -23.52
N GLY A 127 6.95 15.62 -22.52
CA GLY A 127 5.87 16.53 -22.11
C GLY A 127 5.05 15.99 -20.94
N GLU A 128 4.20 16.86 -20.41
CA GLU A 128 3.39 16.59 -19.23
C GLU A 128 2.58 15.29 -19.39
N GLY A 129 2.69 14.42 -18.39
CA GLY A 129 1.99 13.14 -18.34
C GLY A 129 2.63 12.02 -19.18
N SER A 130 3.73 12.28 -19.88
CA SER A 130 4.52 11.20 -20.50
C SER A 130 5.15 10.30 -19.43
N ALA A 131 5.42 9.04 -19.78
CA ALA A 131 6.08 8.11 -18.84
C ALA A 131 7.42 8.66 -18.35
N LYS A 132 8.18 9.33 -19.23
CA LYS A 132 9.45 9.99 -18.92
C LYS A 132 9.27 11.13 -17.91
N ASP A 133 8.29 12.00 -18.12
CA ASP A 133 7.98 13.14 -17.24
C ASP A 133 7.50 12.67 -15.86
N LEU A 134 6.68 11.62 -15.84
CA LEU A 134 6.19 11.00 -14.61
C LEU A 134 7.26 10.13 -13.91
N GLY A 135 8.45 9.94 -14.48
CA GLY A 135 9.54 9.19 -13.87
C GLY A 135 9.33 7.67 -13.85
N LEU A 136 8.54 7.14 -14.79
CA LEU A 136 8.36 5.71 -14.97
C LEU A 136 9.61 5.12 -15.62
N GLU A 137 10.25 4.20 -14.90
CA GLU A 137 11.46 3.53 -15.38
C GLU A 137 11.11 2.30 -16.22
N GLY A 138 11.99 1.96 -17.17
CA GLY A 138 11.85 0.77 -18.00
C GLY A 138 10.58 0.73 -18.86
N PHE A 139 9.95 1.89 -19.11
CA PHE A 139 8.71 2.02 -19.87
C PHE A 139 8.90 1.67 -21.34
N ARG A 140 8.04 0.81 -21.87
CA ARG A 140 8.02 0.43 -23.29
C ARG A 140 6.60 0.11 -23.73
N VAL A 141 6.20 0.59 -24.91
CA VAL A 141 4.93 0.20 -25.54
C VAL A 141 5.09 -1.18 -26.18
N LEU A 142 4.09 -2.04 -25.98
CA LEU A 142 4.08 -3.39 -26.52
C LEU A 142 3.68 -3.39 -28.00
N GLU A 143 4.30 -4.27 -28.79
CA GLU A 143 3.92 -4.54 -30.17
C GLU A 143 2.61 -5.33 -30.23
N LYS A 144 1.91 -5.28 -31.38
CA LYS A 144 0.64 -6.02 -31.58
C LYS A 144 0.77 -7.53 -31.36
N SER A 145 1.94 -8.10 -31.67
CA SER A 145 2.27 -9.51 -31.47
C SER A 145 2.45 -9.90 -29.99
N GLU A 146 2.68 -8.93 -29.11
CA GLU A 146 2.84 -9.11 -27.67
C GLU A 146 1.50 -8.96 -26.91
N LEU A 147 0.44 -8.55 -27.59
CA LEU A 147 -0.88 -8.38 -26.98
C LEU A 147 -1.62 -9.73 -26.87
N PRO A 148 -2.42 -9.93 -25.81
CA PRO A 148 -3.13 -11.20 -25.60
C PRO A 148 -4.26 -11.43 -26.61
N ASP A 149 -4.85 -10.36 -27.14
CA ASP A 149 -5.92 -10.39 -28.13
C ASP A 149 -6.01 -9.04 -28.87
N ASP A 150 -6.87 -8.98 -29.89
CA ASP A 150 -7.08 -7.82 -30.75
C ASP A 150 -7.96 -6.72 -30.13
N LYS A 151 -8.48 -6.92 -28.91
CA LYS A 151 -9.32 -5.94 -28.21
C LYS A 151 -8.50 -4.88 -27.47
N ILE A 152 -7.23 -5.18 -27.20
CA ILE A 152 -6.34 -4.27 -26.48
C ILE A 152 -5.92 -3.11 -27.39
N SER A 153 -6.35 -1.90 -27.04
CA SER A 153 -5.98 -0.67 -27.76
C SER A 153 -4.60 -0.15 -27.37
N LEU A 154 -4.19 -0.37 -26.12
CA LEU A 154 -2.88 0.05 -25.61
C LEU A 154 -2.32 -0.99 -24.65
N GLY A 155 -1.14 -1.52 -24.97
CA GLY A 155 -0.34 -2.36 -24.09
C GLY A 155 1.02 -1.70 -23.81
N PHE A 156 1.49 -1.77 -22.57
CA PHE A 156 2.82 -1.28 -22.21
C PHE A 156 3.39 -2.05 -21.00
N GLU A 157 4.72 -2.03 -20.87
CA GLU A 157 5.45 -2.54 -19.73
C GLU A 157 6.26 -1.44 -19.04
N TYR A 158 6.62 -1.63 -17.77
CA TYR A 158 7.47 -0.74 -16.97
C TYR A 158 8.18 -1.51 -15.85
N ASP A 159 9.20 -0.91 -15.25
CA ASP A 159 9.85 -1.45 -14.05
C ASP A 159 8.98 -1.22 -12.82
N THR A 160 8.76 -2.29 -12.05
CA THR A 160 7.97 -2.28 -10.84
C THR A 160 8.57 -3.16 -9.74
N TRP A 161 7.92 -3.19 -8.58
CA TRP A 161 8.19 -4.13 -7.51
C TRP A 161 6.91 -4.78 -7.00
N CYS A 162 7.05 -6.01 -6.52
CA CYS A 162 6.09 -6.67 -5.65
C CYS A 162 6.68 -6.90 -4.27
N VAL A 163 5.81 -7.09 -3.28
CA VAL A 163 6.18 -7.59 -1.97
C VAL A 163 5.37 -8.81 -1.60
N ASN A 164 5.99 -9.72 -0.83
CA ASN A 164 5.25 -10.59 0.06
C ASN A 164 4.86 -9.77 1.31
N PRO A 165 3.57 -9.43 1.51
CA PRO A 165 3.13 -8.60 2.63
C PRO A 165 3.60 -9.11 3.99
N MET A 166 3.63 -10.42 4.16
CA MET A 166 3.91 -11.06 5.45
C MET A 166 5.39 -10.96 5.80
N VAL A 167 6.25 -11.21 4.81
CA VAL A 167 7.70 -11.11 4.95
C VAL A 167 8.08 -9.64 5.14
N TYR A 168 7.57 -8.76 4.29
CA TYR A 168 7.93 -7.35 4.32
C TYR A 168 7.50 -6.65 5.62
N CYS A 169 6.25 -6.80 6.06
CA CYS A 169 5.83 -6.18 7.31
C CYS A 169 6.54 -6.77 8.55
N SER A 170 6.87 -8.07 8.53
CA SER A 170 7.67 -8.69 9.62
C SER A 170 9.11 -8.17 9.61
N PHE A 171 9.72 -8.01 8.43
CA PHE A 171 11.03 -7.39 8.26
C PHE A 171 11.04 -5.96 8.83
N LEU A 172 10.04 -5.13 8.49
CA LEU A 172 9.93 -3.78 9.04
C LEU A 172 9.76 -3.78 10.56
N LEU A 173 8.88 -4.63 11.10
CA LEU A 173 8.67 -4.75 12.54
C LEU A 173 9.97 -5.15 13.27
N ASN A 174 10.66 -6.18 12.78
CA ASN A 174 11.92 -6.64 13.35
C ASN A 174 12.99 -5.54 13.29
N ARG A 175 13.10 -4.84 12.17
CA ARG A 175 14.03 -3.71 12.01
C ARG A 175 13.73 -2.58 13.01
N PHE A 176 12.46 -2.24 13.19
CA PHE A 176 12.03 -1.22 14.14
C PHE A 176 12.41 -1.59 15.58
N VAL A 177 12.10 -2.81 16.01
CA VAL A 177 12.42 -3.30 17.36
C VAL A 177 13.93 -3.42 17.56
N PHE A 178 14.66 -3.95 16.58
CA PHE A 178 16.12 -4.09 16.64
C PHE A 178 16.83 -2.74 16.85
N ARG A 179 16.26 -1.65 16.31
CA ARG A 179 16.75 -0.27 16.49
C ARG A 179 16.28 0.40 17.79
N GLY A 180 15.77 -0.38 18.74
CA GLY A 180 15.32 0.09 20.05
C GLY A 180 13.89 0.64 20.07
N GLY A 181 13.10 0.38 19.02
CA GLY A 181 11.68 0.73 18.99
C GLY A 181 10.88 -0.11 19.98
N ARG A 182 9.87 0.50 20.61
CA ARG A 182 8.99 -0.20 21.56
C ARG A 182 7.66 -0.55 20.90
N ILE A 183 7.10 -1.70 21.25
CA ILE A 183 5.78 -2.11 20.78
C ILE A 183 4.84 -2.37 21.95
N LEU A 184 3.57 -2.03 21.77
CA LEU A 184 2.52 -2.30 22.73
C LEU A 184 1.30 -2.84 22.00
N ARG A 185 0.89 -4.06 22.34
CA ARG A 185 -0.37 -4.62 21.86
C ARG A 185 -1.51 -4.09 22.71
N ARG A 186 -2.26 -3.13 22.15
CA ARG A 186 -3.40 -2.49 22.80
C ARG A 186 -4.36 -1.94 21.75
N GLU A 187 -5.64 -2.12 21.98
CA GLU A 187 -6.68 -1.45 21.20
C GLU A 187 -6.87 -0.04 21.76
N ILE A 188 -6.88 0.93 20.86
CA ILE A 188 -7.03 2.35 21.17
C ILE A 188 -8.40 2.77 20.64
N SER A 189 -9.14 3.61 21.37
CA SER A 189 -10.46 4.08 20.93
C SER A 189 -10.39 5.44 20.24
N ARG A 190 -9.41 6.28 20.61
CA ARG A 190 -9.16 7.58 19.97
C ARG A 190 -7.70 8.01 20.13
N PRO A 191 -7.11 8.81 19.23
CA PRO A 191 -5.69 9.14 19.30
C PRO A 191 -5.31 9.94 20.57
N GLU A 192 -6.23 10.70 21.15
CA GLU A 192 -5.98 11.57 22.30
C GLU A 192 -5.69 10.80 23.59
N GLU A 193 -6.21 9.57 23.73
CA GLU A 193 -6.01 8.75 24.93
C GLU A 193 -4.53 8.40 25.14
N VAL A 194 -3.76 8.38 24.05
CA VAL A 194 -2.33 8.06 24.07
C VAL A 194 -1.54 9.07 24.89
N PHE A 195 -1.96 10.35 24.88
CA PHE A 195 -1.29 11.38 25.68
C PHE A 195 -1.49 11.19 27.19
N GLU A 196 -2.48 10.40 27.61
CA GLU A 196 -2.74 10.10 29.02
C GLU A 196 -2.07 8.82 29.52
N MET A 197 -1.46 8.05 28.62
CA MET A 197 -0.75 6.82 28.98
C MET A 197 0.53 7.13 29.77
N ARG A 198 0.75 6.41 30.87
CA ARG A 198 1.90 6.61 31.78
C ARG A 198 2.98 5.53 31.63
N ASP A 199 2.65 4.41 30.98
CA ASP A 199 3.52 3.26 30.72
C ASP A 199 4.42 3.43 29.47
N LEU A 200 4.38 4.61 28.83
CA LEU A 200 5.16 4.92 27.63
C LEU A 200 6.59 5.40 27.91
N GLY A 201 7.03 5.48 29.17
CA GLY A 201 8.42 5.82 29.53
C GLY A 201 8.80 7.29 29.35
N GLY A 202 7.81 8.17 29.12
CA GLY A 202 7.96 9.61 29.04
C GLY A 202 6.67 10.30 28.58
N PRO A 203 6.58 11.63 28.66
CA PRO A 203 5.45 12.37 28.12
C PRO A 203 5.38 12.23 26.59
N VAL A 204 4.17 12.08 26.05
CA VAL A 204 3.94 11.98 24.61
C VAL A 204 3.88 13.37 24.00
N LYS A 205 4.76 13.65 23.03
CA LYS A 205 4.83 14.92 22.32
C LYS A 205 3.97 14.92 21.05
N ALA A 206 3.94 13.78 20.36
CA ALA A 206 3.21 13.61 19.11
C ALA A 206 2.67 12.19 18.99
N VAL A 207 1.51 12.08 18.34
CA VAL A 207 0.87 10.81 17.99
C VAL A 207 0.70 10.76 16.48
N VAL A 208 1.24 9.75 15.81
CA VAL A 208 0.96 9.47 14.40
C VAL A 208 -0.23 8.52 14.32
N ASN A 209 -1.34 9.01 13.76
CA ASN A 209 -2.54 8.20 13.51
C ASN A 209 -2.44 7.51 12.14
N ALA A 210 -1.88 6.29 12.14
CA ALA A 210 -1.84 5.38 10.99
C ALA A 210 -2.82 4.19 11.15
N SER A 211 -3.98 4.45 11.76
CA SER A 211 -5.02 3.44 12.08
C SER A 211 -5.76 2.87 10.87
N GLY A 212 -5.50 3.37 9.67
CA GLY A 212 -6.21 3.02 8.43
C GLY A 212 -7.53 3.77 8.26
N MET A 213 -8.46 3.63 9.22
CA MET A 213 -9.81 4.25 9.15
C MET A 213 -9.92 5.61 9.85
N GLY A 214 -8.97 5.98 10.70
CA GLY A 214 -8.90 7.34 11.24
C GLY A 214 -9.74 7.64 12.49
N PHE A 215 -10.27 6.63 13.17
CA PHE A 215 -11.13 6.76 14.37
C PHE A 215 -12.41 7.58 14.10
N ASP A 216 -13.44 6.93 13.57
CA ASP A 216 -14.75 7.52 13.28
C ASP A 216 -14.74 8.76 12.36
N ASP A 217 -13.70 8.92 11.53
CA ASP A 217 -13.71 9.95 10.48
C ASP A 217 -14.90 9.71 9.53
N PRO A 218 -15.87 10.63 9.44
CA PRO A 218 -17.09 10.43 8.65
C PRO A 218 -16.81 10.35 7.14
N ASN A 219 -15.63 10.78 6.69
CA ASN A 219 -15.21 10.64 5.30
C ASN A 219 -14.58 9.28 5.01
N SER A 220 -14.21 8.51 6.04
CA SER A 220 -13.61 7.19 5.87
C SER A 220 -14.67 6.16 5.53
N PHE A 221 -14.34 5.28 4.58
CA PHE A 221 -15.20 4.19 4.17
C PHE A 221 -14.35 2.99 3.72
N ILE A 222 -14.97 1.81 3.71
CA ILE A 222 -14.28 0.59 3.29
C ILE A 222 -14.55 0.28 1.82
N ILE A 223 -13.55 -0.29 1.16
CA ILE A 223 -13.71 -0.90 -0.16
C ILE A 223 -13.31 -2.36 -0.03
N ARG A 224 -14.32 -3.24 0.02
CA ARG A 224 -14.08 -4.69 0.02
C ARG A 224 -13.41 -5.10 -1.29
N GLY A 225 -12.41 -5.96 -1.17
CA GLY A 225 -11.74 -6.59 -2.29
C GLY A 225 -11.60 -8.07 -2.02
N GLN A 226 -12.15 -8.86 -2.94
CA GLN A 226 -11.88 -10.28 -2.99
C GLN A 226 -10.79 -10.57 -4.04
N THR A 227 -9.84 -11.41 -3.65
CA THR A 227 -8.81 -11.98 -4.53
C THR A 227 -8.63 -13.46 -4.23
N CYS A 228 -7.87 -14.16 -5.06
CA CYS A 228 -7.54 -15.56 -4.89
C CYS A 228 -6.02 -15.72 -4.87
N LEU A 229 -5.50 -16.38 -3.84
CA LEU A 229 -4.10 -16.78 -3.78
C LEU A 229 -3.93 -18.14 -4.47
N VAL A 230 -3.03 -18.22 -5.45
CA VAL A 230 -2.69 -19.45 -6.16
C VAL A 230 -1.22 -19.83 -5.95
N ALA A 231 -0.90 -21.11 -6.08
CA ALA A 231 0.47 -21.62 -5.98
C ALA A 231 1.30 -21.33 -7.23
N ASN A 232 0.64 -21.13 -8.38
CA ASN A 232 1.28 -20.84 -9.65
C ASN A 232 2.07 -19.54 -9.56
N LEU A 233 3.29 -19.55 -10.09
CA LEU A 233 4.17 -18.40 -10.08
C LEU A 233 4.01 -17.62 -11.39
N CYS A 234 4.13 -16.31 -11.31
CA CYS A 234 4.17 -15.43 -12.46
C CYS A 234 5.40 -14.50 -12.30
N PRO A 235 6.22 -14.29 -13.35
CA PRO A 235 7.47 -13.53 -13.24
C PRO A 235 7.27 -12.00 -13.25
N GLU A 236 6.04 -11.57 -13.45
CA GLU A 236 5.64 -10.19 -13.78
C GLU A 236 4.29 -9.89 -13.13
N THR A 237 3.98 -8.60 -12.96
CA THR A 237 2.60 -8.21 -12.64
C THR A 237 1.87 -7.94 -13.93
N VAL A 238 0.66 -8.46 -14.09
CA VAL A 238 -0.16 -8.20 -15.27
C VAL A 238 -1.46 -7.58 -14.82
N THR A 239 -1.89 -6.49 -15.46
CA THR A 239 -3.23 -5.91 -15.27
C THR A 239 -3.90 -5.74 -16.63
N ARG A 240 -5.16 -6.18 -16.73
CA ARG A 240 -6.03 -5.91 -17.88
C ARG A 240 -7.24 -5.10 -17.45
N GLN A 241 -7.52 -4.02 -18.17
CA GLN A 241 -8.73 -3.21 -18.01
C GLN A 241 -9.57 -3.30 -19.28
N ASN A 242 -10.79 -3.80 -19.15
CA ASN A 242 -11.73 -4.00 -20.24
C ASN A 242 -12.60 -2.76 -20.48
N ALA A 243 -13.16 -2.64 -21.68
CA ALA A 243 -13.99 -1.50 -22.07
C ALA A 243 -15.31 -1.40 -21.27
N ASP A 244 -15.78 -2.51 -20.69
CA ASP A 244 -16.96 -2.58 -19.83
C ASP A 244 -16.69 -2.18 -18.37
N GLY A 245 -15.45 -1.79 -18.05
CA GLY A 245 -15.01 -1.41 -16.70
C GLY A 245 -14.62 -2.59 -15.82
N SER A 246 -14.75 -3.83 -16.28
CA SER A 246 -14.19 -4.98 -15.59
C SER A 246 -12.66 -5.01 -15.74
N TRP A 247 -11.99 -5.65 -14.78
CA TRP A 247 -10.53 -5.83 -14.83
C TRP A 247 -10.13 -7.18 -14.26
N THR A 248 -8.89 -7.56 -14.56
CA THR A 248 -8.20 -8.67 -13.89
C THR A 248 -6.74 -8.32 -13.71
N PHE A 249 -6.11 -8.85 -12.67
CA PHE A 249 -4.69 -8.66 -12.44
C PHE A 249 -4.05 -9.85 -11.73
N CYS A 250 -2.73 -9.96 -11.84
CA CYS A 250 -1.91 -10.76 -10.93
C CYS A 250 -0.85 -9.94 -10.20
N VAL A 251 -0.53 -10.36 -8.98
CA VAL A 251 0.57 -9.83 -8.17
C VAL A 251 1.36 -11.01 -7.58
N PRO A 252 2.55 -11.33 -8.12
CA PRO A 252 3.43 -12.35 -7.55
C PRO A 252 3.98 -11.89 -6.20
N ARG A 253 3.79 -12.69 -5.15
CA ARG A 253 4.34 -12.34 -3.83
C ARG A 253 5.81 -12.73 -3.69
N ASN A 254 6.27 -13.74 -4.43
CA ASN A 254 7.58 -14.40 -4.22
C ASN A 254 7.75 -14.87 -2.76
N PHE A 255 8.95 -15.34 -2.39
CA PHE A 255 9.23 -15.78 -1.00
C PHE A 255 8.20 -16.81 -0.51
N GLU A 256 7.93 -17.83 -1.34
CA GLU A 256 6.91 -18.87 -1.09
C GLU A 256 5.49 -18.32 -0.85
N GLY A 257 5.24 -17.07 -1.26
CA GLY A 257 3.98 -16.37 -1.04
C GLY A 257 2.91 -16.61 -2.09
N GLY A 258 3.21 -17.36 -3.16
CA GLY A 258 2.33 -17.60 -4.31
C GLY A 258 2.06 -16.35 -5.15
N THR A 259 0.99 -16.39 -5.95
CA THR A 259 0.54 -15.27 -6.79
C THR A 259 -0.91 -14.92 -6.44
N ILE A 260 -1.17 -13.64 -6.21
CA ILE A 260 -2.54 -13.15 -6.04
C ILE A 260 -3.14 -12.92 -7.43
N ILE A 261 -4.31 -13.51 -7.69
CA ILE A 261 -5.17 -13.20 -8.83
C ILE A 261 -6.36 -12.40 -8.32
N GLY A 262 -6.56 -11.21 -8.86
CA GLY A 262 -7.58 -10.29 -8.41
C GLY A 262 -8.30 -9.57 -9.54
N GLY A 263 -9.29 -8.76 -9.21
CA GLY A 263 -9.91 -8.67 -7.89
C GLY A 263 -11.14 -7.77 -7.93
N THR A 264 -11.90 -7.71 -6.84
CA THR A 264 -13.10 -6.85 -6.77
C THR A 264 -12.83 -5.49 -6.11
N LYS A 265 -13.72 -4.53 -6.38
CA LYS A 265 -13.80 -3.22 -5.75
C LYS A 265 -15.25 -2.95 -5.39
N GLU A 266 -15.60 -3.17 -4.13
CA GLU A 266 -16.96 -3.09 -3.62
C GLU A 266 -17.02 -2.06 -2.47
N PRO A 267 -17.28 -0.77 -2.79
CA PRO A 267 -17.44 0.27 -1.77
C PRO A 267 -18.55 -0.09 -0.78
N ASN A 268 -18.32 0.18 0.50
CA ASN A 268 -19.28 0.02 1.60
C ASN A 268 -19.79 -1.43 1.83
N SER A 269 -19.15 -2.44 1.23
CA SER A 269 -19.51 -3.84 1.44
C SER A 269 -18.87 -4.43 2.69
N TRP A 270 -19.68 -4.65 3.72
CA TRP A 270 -19.28 -5.25 5.00
C TRP A 270 -19.40 -6.77 5.03
N ASP A 271 -19.45 -7.42 3.87
CA ASP A 271 -19.38 -8.88 3.78
C ASP A 271 -17.94 -9.36 4.08
N THR A 272 -17.81 -10.42 4.88
CA THR A 272 -16.52 -11.08 5.17
C THR A 272 -16.31 -12.35 4.34
N GLU A 273 -17.37 -12.90 3.76
CA GLU A 273 -17.32 -14.21 3.12
C GLU A 273 -16.83 -14.08 1.67
N PRO A 274 -15.88 -14.92 1.23
CA PRO A 274 -15.50 -14.99 -0.17
C PRO A 274 -16.57 -15.72 -1.00
N SER A 275 -16.83 -15.23 -2.22
CA SER A 275 -17.68 -15.91 -3.21
C SER A 275 -16.87 -16.82 -4.12
N LEU A 276 -17.25 -18.11 -4.20
CA LEU A 276 -16.65 -19.07 -5.12
C LEU A 276 -16.87 -18.68 -6.58
N GLN A 277 -18.05 -18.15 -6.91
CA GLN A 277 -18.38 -17.69 -8.26
C GLN A 277 -17.47 -16.53 -8.68
N VAL A 278 -17.20 -15.59 -7.76
CA VAL A 278 -16.23 -14.50 -8.00
C VAL A 278 -14.84 -15.06 -8.23
N ARG A 279 -14.37 -16.01 -7.41
CA ARG A 279 -13.06 -16.67 -7.60
C ARG A 279 -12.94 -17.29 -9.00
N GLU A 280 -13.91 -18.10 -9.40
CA GLU A 280 -13.91 -18.79 -10.70
C GLU A 280 -13.91 -17.80 -11.87
N LYS A 281 -14.67 -16.71 -11.75
CA LYS A 281 -14.68 -15.63 -12.75
C LYS A 281 -13.31 -14.96 -12.86
N LEU A 282 -12.69 -14.62 -11.73
CA LEU A 282 -11.38 -13.96 -11.69
C LEU A 282 -10.28 -14.84 -12.29
N ILE A 283 -10.24 -16.12 -11.90
CA ILE A 283 -9.28 -17.10 -12.44
C ILE A 283 -9.46 -17.24 -13.94
N ARG A 284 -10.69 -17.46 -14.42
CA ARG A 284 -10.97 -17.64 -15.85
C ARG A 284 -10.55 -16.42 -16.66
N ALA A 285 -10.90 -15.23 -16.18
CA ALA A 285 -10.51 -13.98 -16.84
C ALA A 285 -8.98 -13.82 -16.89
N PHE A 286 -8.29 -14.09 -15.78
CA PHE A 286 -6.84 -13.93 -15.74
C PHE A 286 -6.10 -14.96 -16.60
N VAL A 287 -6.51 -16.23 -16.57
CA VAL A 287 -5.92 -17.28 -17.43
C VAL A 287 -6.12 -16.96 -18.91
N ALA A 288 -7.27 -16.39 -19.29
CA ALA A 288 -7.49 -15.93 -20.67
C ALA A 288 -6.55 -14.78 -21.05
N THR A 289 -6.23 -13.87 -20.12
CA THR A 289 -5.29 -12.76 -20.34
C THR A 289 -3.84 -13.21 -20.37
N HIS A 290 -3.44 -14.12 -19.50
CA HIS A 290 -2.04 -14.55 -19.36
C HIS A 290 -1.97 -16.07 -19.17
N PRO A 291 -2.14 -16.87 -20.25
CA PRO A 291 -2.24 -18.32 -20.18
C PRO A 291 -1.02 -19.00 -19.54
N LYS A 292 0.15 -18.34 -19.60
CA LYS A 292 1.41 -18.84 -19.03
C LYS A 292 1.38 -19.05 -17.51
N ILE A 293 0.39 -18.50 -16.79
CA ILE A 293 0.24 -18.78 -15.35
C ILE A 293 -0.29 -20.19 -15.08
N ALA A 294 -1.00 -20.79 -16.03
CA ALA A 294 -1.57 -22.12 -15.87
C ALA A 294 -0.47 -23.20 -15.92
N ASP A 295 -0.69 -24.30 -15.22
CA ASP A 295 0.16 -25.49 -15.34
C ASP A 295 -0.07 -26.22 -16.69
N GLU A 296 0.64 -27.34 -16.89
CA GLU A 296 0.54 -28.17 -18.11
C GLU A 296 -0.90 -28.67 -18.37
N SER A 297 -1.75 -28.73 -17.34
CA SER A 297 -3.17 -29.10 -17.48
C SER A 297 -4.08 -27.93 -17.86
N GLY A 298 -3.54 -26.71 -17.96
CA GLY A 298 -4.31 -25.49 -18.16
C GLY A 298 -4.99 -24.98 -16.88
N SER A 299 -4.57 -25.45 -15.71
CA SER A 299 -5.20 -25.14 -14.42
C SER A 299 -4.34 -24.24 -13.54
N VAL A 300 -4.99 -23.60 -12.56
CA VAL A 300 -4.29 -22.93 -11.44
C VAL A 300 -4.68 -23.60 -10.12
N ARG A 301 -3.68 -23.83 -9.26
CA ARG A 301 -3.89 -24.44 -7.94
C ARG A 301 -4.21 -23.36 -6.91
N VAL A 302 -5.49 -23.26 -6.54
CA VAL A 302 -5.97 -22.35 -5.50
C VAL A 302 -5.44 -22.76 -4.13
N LEU A 303 -4.84 -21.81 -3.42
CA LEU A 303 -4.39 -21.97 -2.04
C LEU A 303 -5.37 -21.37 -1.04
N LYS A 304 -5.92 -20.18 -1.35
CA LYS A 304 -6.86 -19.49 -0.45
C LYS A 304 -7.68 -18.43 -1.17
N ASP A 305 -8.93 -18.27 -0.75
CA ASP A 305 -9.70 -17.06 -1.01
C ASP A 305 -9.36 -15.96 -0.01
N VAL A 306 -9.17 -14.74 -0.49
CA VAL A 306 -8.73 -13.60 0.33
C VAL A 306 -9.74 -12.49 0.24
N VAL A 307 -10.25 -12.05 1.39
CA VAL A 307 -11.09 -10.87 1.53
C VAL A 307 -10.37 -9.86 2.42
N GLY A 308 -10.27 -8.63 1.94
CA GLY A 308 -9.76 -7.50 2.73
C GLY A 308 -10.60 -6.25 2.48
N ARG A 309 -10.58 -5.32 3.45
CA ARG A 309 -11.34 -4.06 3.37
C ARG A 309 -10.41 -2.87 3.30
N ARG A 310 -10.14 -2.39 2.09
CA ARG A 310 -9.23 -1.25 1.89
C ARG A 310 -9.80 -0.03 2.63
N PRO A 311 -9.00 0.68 3.45
CA PRO A 311 -9.51 1.80 4.23
C PRO A 311 -9.34 3.07 3.40
N ALA A 312 -10.41 3.45 2.70
CA ALA A 312 -10.46 4.60 1.82
C ALA A 312 -11.09 5.81 2.52
N ARG A 313 -10.95 6.98 1.91
CA ARG A 313 -11.51 8.22 2.43
C ARG A 313 -11.98 9.13 1.31
N HIS A 314 -13.16 9.73 1.45
CA HIS A 314 -13.63 10.78 0.56
C HIS A 314 -12.69 11.99 0.63
N GLY A 315 -12.33 12.53 -0.53
CA GLY A 315 -11.28 13.56 -0.62
C GLY A 315 -9.85 13.03 -0.49
N GLY A 316 -9.63 11.71 -0.49
CA GLY A 316 -8.31 11.10 -0.45
C GLY A 316 -7.70 10.98 0.95
N ALA A 317 -6.47 10.46 1.01
CA ALA A 317 -5.77 10.21 2.27
C ALA A 317 -5.61 11.50 3.10
N ARG A 318 -5.91 11.40 4.40
CA ARG A 318 -5.68 12.48 5.37
C ARG A 318 -4.22 12.40 5.81
N LEU A 319 -3.45 13.43 5.46
CA LEU A 319 -2.02 13.53 5.67
C LEU A 319 -1.67 14.96 6.12
N GLU A 320 -1.88 15.23 7.41
CA GLU A 320 -1.78 16.56 8.01
C GLU A 320 -1.57 16.45 9.53
N SER A 321 -1.15 17.54 10.17
CA SER A 321 -1.05 17.65 11.63
C SER A 321 -2.20 18.46 12.22
N GLU A 322 -2.70 18.02 13.37
CA GLU A 322 -3.75 18.66 14.16
C GLU A 322 -3.28 18.84 15.61
N GLU A 323 -3.41 20.05 16.17
CA GLU A 323 -3.19 20.27 17.61
C GLU A 323 -4.50 20.05 18.36
N VAL A 324 -4.59 18.91 19.06
CA VAL A 324 -5.82 18.49 19.76
C VAL A 324 -5.95 19.12 21.16
N ALA A 325 -4.84 19.63 21.71
CA ALA A 325 -4.76 20.38 22.95
C ALA A 325 -3.38 21.05 23.06
N PRO A 326 -3.19 22.06 23.94
CA PRO A 326 -1.90 22.76 24.07
C PRO A 326 -0.73 21.79 24.24
N GLY A 327 0.18 21.79 23.27
CA GLY A 327 1.37 20.94 23.29
C GLY A 327 1.16 19.50 22.83
N LYS A 328 -0.07 19.07 22.51
CA LYS A 328 -0.43 17.72 22.07
C LYS A 328 -0.82 17.71 20.59
N THR A 329 0.00 17.08 19.75
CA THR A 329 -0.18 17.06 18.29
C THR A 329 -0.46 15.66 17.78
N VAL A 330 -1.50 15.51 16.95
CA VAL A 330 -1.79 14.29 16.19
C VAL A 330 -1.41 14.53 14.73
N VAL A 331 -0.61 13.63 14.14
CA VAL A 331 -0.28 13.63 12.71
C VAL A 331 -1.06 12.49 12.06
N HIS A 332 -2.01 12.81 11.20
CA HIS A 332 -2.85 11.84 10.52
C HIS A 332 -2.16 11.27 9.28
N ALA A 333 -2.25 9.95 9.08
CA ALA A 333 -1.67 9.25 7.93
C ALA A 333 -2.53 8.01 7.59
N TYR A 334 -3.77 8.25 7.16
CA TYR A 334 -4.77 7.19 6.93
C TYR A 334 -5.67 7.48 5.72
N GLY A 335 -6.55 6.53 5.35
CA GLY A 335 -7.44 6.69 4.19
C GLY A 335 -6.76 6.45 2.83
N LEU A 336 -5.68 5.65 2.80
CA LEU A 336 -4.85 5.37 1.61
C LEU A 336 -5.51 4.40 0.61
N GLY A 337 -6.68 3.86 0.93
CA GLY A 337 -7.41 2.95 0.07
C GLY A 337 -6.57 1.74 -0.35
N GLY A 338 -6.54 1.46 -1.66
CA GLY A 338 -5.76 0.35 -2.22
C GLY A 338 -4.27 0.61 -2.38
N ARG A 339 -3.78 1.81 -2.03
CA ARG A 339 -2.43 2.28 -2.36
C ARG A 339 -1.48 2.35 -1.15
N GLY A 340 -1.85 1.73 -0.02
CA GLY A 340 -1.08 1.82 1.23
C GLY A 340 0.39 1.42 1.10
N TYR A 341 0.70 0.33 0.37
CA TYR A 341 2.08 -0.08 0.11
C TYR A 341 2.80 0.87 -0.86
N GLU A 342 2.13 1.19 -1.97
CA GLU A 342 2.63 2.07 -3.04
C GLU A 342 3.04 3.45 -2.53
N LEU A 343 2.35 3.96 -1.51
CA LEU A 343 2.58 5.30 -0.94
C LEU A 343 3.34 5.27 0.39
N SER A 344 3.64 4.09 0.93
CA SER A 344 4.02 3.90 2.35
C SER A 344 5.20 4.75 2.82
N TRP A 345 6.29 4.78 2.05
CA TRP A 345 7.50 5.50 2.44
C TRP A 345 7.43 6.99 2.11
N GLY A 346 6.79 7.37 1.00
CA GLY A 346 6.49 8.78 0.73
C GLY A 346 5.64 9.39 1.83
N VAL A 347 4.60 8.68 2.28
CA VAL A 347 3.78 9.07 3.44
C VAL A 347 4.65 9.19 4.69
N ALA A 348 5.53 8.22 4.95
CA ALA A 348 6.42 8.25 6.11
C ALA A 348 7.34 9.49 6.11
N GLU A 349 7.92 9.86 4.97
CA GLU A 349 8.71 11.08 4.82
C GLU A 349 7.90 12.35 5.11
N THR A 350 6.65 12.43 4.65
CA THR A 350 5.76 13.54 4.98
C THR A 350 5.40 13.57 6.46
N VAL A 351 5.09 12.42 7.07
CA VAL A 351 4.79 12.31 8.50
C VAL A 351 5.96 12.81 9.34
N GLN A 352 7.20 12.43 8.99
CA GLN A 352 8.39 12.92 9.69
C GLN A 352 8.46 14.45 9.67
N LYS A 353 8.28 15.08 8.51
CA LYS A 353 8.27 16.56 8.38
C LYS A 353 7.20 17.20 9.27
N LEU A 354 5.99 16.65 9.29
CA LEU A 354 4.88 17.15 10.11
C LEU A 354 5.17 17.03 11.62
N VAL A 355 5.82 15.93 12.05
CA VAL A 355 6.25 15.74 13.44
C VAL A 355 7.37 16.72 13.84
N ASP A 356 8.30 16.99 12.92
CA ASP A 356 9.40 17.94 13.13
C ASP A 356 8.90 19.40 13.19
N GLU A 357 7.97 19.78 12.32
CA GLU A 357 7.34 21.11 12.30
C GLU A 357 6.55 21.36 13.59
N ALA A 358 5.73 20.39 14.02
CA ALA A 358 5.02 20.44 15.30
C ALA A 358 5.97 20.52 16.51
N SER A 359 7.21 20.08 16.34
CA SER A 359 8.26 20.17 17.34
C SER A 359 8.97 21.52 17.39
N GLN A 360 9.10 22.21 16.25
CA GLN A 360 9.82 23.49 16.10
C GLN A 360 8.98 24.71 16.43
N THR A 361 7.69 24.73 16.11
CA THR A 361 6.76 25.82 16.49
C THR A 361 6.79 26.09 18.01
N LYS A 362 7.12 25.05 18.79
CA LYS A 362 7.20 25.10 20.26
C LYS A 362 8.54 25.63 20.79
N ALA A 363 9.61 25.69 19.98
CA ALA A 363 10.92 26.17 20.41
C ALA A 363 11.13 27.69 20.23
N ARG A 364 10.17 28.38 19.59
CA ARG A 364 10.24 29.80 19.23
C ARG A 364 9.44 30.74 20.17
N ILE A 365 9.14 30.31 21.39
CA ILE A 365 8.38 31.12 22.38
C ILE A 365 9.30 31.60 23.49
#